data_AF-A0A2V6GH80-F1
#
_entry.id   AF-A0A2V6GH80-F1
#
_cell.length_a   1.000
_cell.length_b   1.000
_cell.length_c   1.000
_cell.angle_alpha   90.00
_cell.angle_beta   90.00
_cell.angle_gamma   90.00
#
_symmetry.space_group_name_H-M   'P 1'
#
loop_
_entity.id
_entity.type
_entity.pdbx_description
1 polymer ?
#
loop_
_entity_poly.entity_id
_entity_poly.type
_entity_poly.pdbx_seq_one_letter_code
_entity_poly.pdbx_strand_id
1 'polypeptide(L)'
;GNRMVTDHSKANSELMALAKEEGVTLPGAKSPGKWKSDKDYMDMMVKDHQADLAEFQKQAQSGTDPDLKAFAAKYSKVVQQHLDLAKQTQSKLK
;
A
#
# COMPACT_ATOMS: atom_id res chain seq x y z
N GLY A 1 7.42 8.10 -10.24
CA GLY A 1 6.11 7.44 -10.47
C GLY A 1 6.24 5.94 -10.73
N ASN A 2 6.96 5.52 -11.77
CA ASN A 2 6.93 4.15 -12.30
C ASN A 2 7.07 3.04 -11.25
N ARG A 3 8.00 3.18 -10.30
CA ARG A 3 8.17 2.21 -9.21
C ARG A 3 6.90 1.98 -8.39
N MET A 4 6.20 3.06 -7.99
CA MET A 4 4.93 2.96 -7.25
C MET A 4 3.91 2.13 -8.04
N VAL A 5 3.74 2.46 -9.32
CA VAL A 5 2.78 1.76 -10.19
C VAL A 5 3.13 0.29 -10.32
N THR A 6 4.40 -0.04 -10.57
CA THR A 6 4.86 -1.43 -10.70
C THR A 6 4.65 -2.22 -9.40
N ASP A 7 5.09 -1.67 -8.27
CA ASP A 7 5.02 -2.35 -6.98
C ASP A 7 3.55 -2.59 -6.55
N HIS A 8 2.68 -1.59 -6.69
CA HIS A 8 1.24 -1.73 -6.41
C HIS A 8 0.55 -2.69 -7.40
N SER A 9 0.89 -2.65 -8.70
CA SER A 9 0.28 -3.57 -9.68
C SER A 9 0.62 -5.02 -9.37
N LYS A 10 1.86 -5.27 -8.92
CA LYS A 10 2.28 -6.60 -8.46
C LYS A 10 1.52 -7.00 -7.20
N ALA A 11 1.44 -6.13 -6.19
CA ALA A 11 0.70 -6.39 -4.96
C ALA A 11 -0.78 -6.72 -5.23
N ASN A 12 -1.43 -5.94 -6.09
CA ASN A 12 -2.83 -6.17 -6.46
C ASN A 12 -3.00 -7.50 -7.20
N SER A 13 -2.10 -7.83 -8.13
CA SER A 13 -2.15 -9.11 -8.85
C SER A 13 -2.01 -10.31 -7.91
N GLU A 14 -1.09 -10.25 -6.95
CA GLU A 14 -0.92 -11.30 -5.95
C GLU A 14 -2.13 -11.40 -5.00
N LEU A 15 -2.68 -10.26 -4.54
CA LEU A 15 -3.86 -10.26 -3.67
C LEU A 15 -5.11 -10.79 -4.38
N MET A 16 -5.30 -10.46 -5.66
CA MET A 16 -6.39 -11.00 -6.48
C MET A 16 -6.28 -12.52 -6.65
N ALA A 17 -5.07 -13.06 -6.76
CA ALA A 17 -4.85 -14.49 -6.85
C ALA A 17 -5.23 -15.19 -5.54
N LEU A 18 -4.79 -14.66 -4.39
CA LEU A 18 -5.16 -15.18 -3.06
C LEU A 18 -6.67 -15.13 -2.84
N ALA A 19 -7.30 -14.00 -3.12
CA ALA A 19 -8.75 -13.85 -2.96
C ALA A 19 -9.53 -14.85 -3.83
N LYS A 20 -9.06 -15.12 -5.04
CA LYS A 20 -9.67 -16.13 -5.93
C LYS A 20 -9.52 -17.55 -5.36
N GLU A 21 -8.36 -17.88 -4.81
CA GLU A 21 -8.10 -19.18 -4.18
C GLU A 21 -8.98 -19.41 -2.95
N GLU A 22 -9.18 -18.37 -2.15
CA GLU A 22 -10.02 -18.40 -0.94
C GLU A 22 -11.52 -18.21 -1.23
N GLY A 23 -11.91 -17.96 -2.49
CA GLY A 23 -13.31 -17.70 -2.86
C GLY A 23 -13.85 -16.36 -2.34
N VAL A 24 -12.97 -15.42 -2.01
CA VAL A 24 -13.31 -14.08 -1.50
C VAL A 24 -13.48 -13.10 -2.66
N THR A 25 -14.54 -12.30 -2.61
CA THR A 25 -14.73 -11.20 -3.57
C THR A 25 -14.06 -9.93 -3.05
N LEU A 26 -13.13 -9.38 -3.83
CA LEU A 26 -12.49 -8.11 -3.50
C LEU A 26 -13.39 -6.92 -3.86
N PRO A 27 -13.31 -5.81 -3.10
CA PRO A 27 -13.98 -4.58 -3.48
C PRO A 27 -13.45 -4.05 -4.82
N GLY A 28 -14.28 -3.29 -5.53
CA GLY A 28 -13.89 -2.64 -6.79
C GLY A 28 -12.80 -1.58 -6.61
N ALA A 29 -12.29 -1.07 -7.73
CA ALA A 29 -11.25 -0.05 -7.73
C ALA A 29 -11.67 1.20 -6.92
N LYS A 30 -10.75 1.69 -6.08
CA LYS A 30 -10.91 3.01 -5.44
C LYS A 30 -10.93 4.10 -6.51
N SER A 31 -11.73 5.14 -6.28
CA SER A 31 -11.69 6.34 -7.10
C SER A 31 -10.31 7.01 -7.02
N PRO A 32 -9.82 7.61 -8.10
CA PRO A 32 -8.58 8.39 -8.05
C PRO A 32 -8.69 9.50 -7.01
N GLY A 33 -7.63 9.68 -6.24
CA GLY A 33 -7.50 10.84 -5.36
C GLY A 33 -7.53 12.14 -6.16
N LYS A 34 -7.96 13.23 -5.53
CA LYS A 34 -7.87 14.60 -6.08
C LYS A 34 -6.94 15.41 -5.19
N TRP A 35 -5.92 16.02 -5.79
CA TRP A 35 -4.98 16.92 -5.12
C TRP A 35 -4.82 18.21 -5.91
N LYS A 36 -4.51 19.31 -5.22
CA LYS A 36 -4.40 20.65 -5.85
C LYS A 36 -2.95 21.06 -6.10
N SER A 37 -2.00 20.38 -5.47
CA SER A 37 -0.57 20.66 -5.58
C SER A 37 0.26 19.39 -5.36
N ASP A 38 1.54 19.44 -5.71
CA ASP A 38 2.50 18.38 -5.38
C ASP A 38 2.65 18.21 -3.86
N LYS A 39 2.53 19.30 -3.10
CA LYS A 39 2.55 19.26 -1.64
C LYS A 39 1.34 18.50 -1.10
N ASP A 40 0.13 18.82 -1.58
CA ASP A 40 -1.10 18.11 -1.19
C ASP A 40 -1.02 16.63 -1.54
N TYR A 41 -0.47 16.31 -2.72
CA TYR A 41 -0.24 14.93 -3.14
C TYR A 41 0.69 14.21 -2.17
N MET A 42 1.84 14.80 -1.84
CA MET A 42 2.80 14.16 -0.93
C MET A 42 2.27 14.05 0.50
N ASP A 43 1.50 15.04 0.98
CA ASP A 43 0.83 14.98 2.29
C ASP A 43 -0.14 13.79 2.36
N MET A 44 -0.92 13.55 1.29
CA MET A 44 -1.79 12.37 1.20
C MET A 44 -1.00 11.06 1.10
N MET A 45 0.06 11.02 0.26
CA MET A 45 0.87 9.81 0.10
C MET A 45 1.50 9.38 1.43
N VAL A 46 2.03 10.32 2.22
CA VAL A 46 2.58 10.02 3.54
C VAL A 46 1.51 9.49 4.47
N LYS A 47 0.34 10.14 4.53
CA LYS A 47 -0.77 9.74 5.40
C LYS A 47 -1.28 8.33 5.05
N ASP A 48 -1.55 8.08 3.78
CA ASP A 48 -2.12 6.81 3.32
C ASP A 48 -1.11 5.67 3.55
N HIS A 49 0.16 5.85 3.20
CA HIS A 49 1.17 4.79 3.39
C HIS A 49 1.48 4.54 4.87
N GLN A 50 1.31 5.52 5.76
CA GLN A 50 1.38 5.29 7.21
C GLN A 50 0.25 4.39 7.70
N ALA A 51 -0.98 4.66 7.26
CA ALA A 51 -2.14 3.86 7.61
C ALA A 51 -2.00 2.43 7.06
N ASP A 52 -1.68 2.31 5.77
CA ASP A 52 -1.47 1.03 5.11
C ASP A 52 -0.36 0.23 5.79
N LEU A 53 0.77 0.86 6.14
CA LEU A 53 1.85 0.15 6.83
C LEU A 53 1.38 -0.44 8.16
N ALA A 54 0.60 0.32 8.94
CA ALA A 54 0.06 -0.16 10.21
C ALA A 54 -0.91 -1.34 10.01
N GLU A 55 -1.77 -1.28 8.99
CA GLU A 55 -2.68 -2.38 8.65
C GLU A 55 -1.92 -3.64 8.19
N PHE A 56 -0.92 -3.49 7.32
CA PHE A 56 -0.09 -4.60 6.86
C PHE A 56 0.71 -5.23 8.00
N GLN A 57 1.29 -4.41 8.90
CA GLN A 57 2.00 -4.93 10.07
C GLN A 57 1.06 -5.68 11.03
N LYS A 58 -0.13 -5.12 11.27
CA LYS A 58 -1.15 -5.78 12.10
C LYS A 58 -1.57 -7.11 11.48
N GLN A 59 -1.83 -7.16 10.18
CA GLN A 59 -2.21 -8.39 9.50
C GLN A 59 -1.09 -9.42 9.52
N ALA A 60 0.16 -9.01 9.28
CA ALA A 60 1.32 -9.90 9.34
C ALA A 60 1.51 -10.54 10.71
N GLN A 61 1.27 -9.79 11.79
CA GLN A 61 1.48 -10.26 13.17
C GLN A 61 0.28 -11.06 13.68
N SER A 62 -0.92 -10.50 13.54
CA SER A 62 -2.14 -10.95 14.23
C SER A 62 -3.16 -11.62 13.31
N GLY A 63 -2.90 -11.67 12.00
CA GLY A 63 -3.75 -12.38 11.05
C GLY A 63 -3.85 -13.88 11.36
N THR A 64 -4.95 -14.49 10.94
CA THR A 64 -5.22 -15.92 11.10
C THR A 64 -4.94 -16.72 9.84
N ASP A 65 -5.13 -16.11 8.67
CA ASP A 65 -4.83 -16.74 7.38
C ASP A 65 -3.31 -16.71 7.10
N PRO A 66 -2.64 -17.86 6.96
CA PRO A 66 -1.19 -17.92 6.76
C PRO A 66 -0.70 -17.23 5.48
N ASP A 67 -1.45 -17.34 4.38
CA ASP A 67 -1.06 -16.78 3.09
C ASP A 67 -1.26 -15.26 3.09
N LEU A 68 -2.33 -14.77 3.69
CA LEU A 68 -2.56 -13.34 3.88
C LEU A 68 -1.56 -12.72 4.87
N LYS A 69 -1.11 -13.46 5.90
CA LYS A 69 -0.01 -13.01 6.77
C LYS A 69 1.29 -12.88 5.98
N ALA A 70 1.62 -13.87 5.15
CA ALA A 70 2.83 -13.87 4.33
C ALA A 70 2.80 -12.72 3.32
N PHE A 71 1.66 -12.50 2.66
CA PHE A 71 1.40 -11.35 1.79
C PHE A 71 1.63 -10.03 2.53
N ALA A 72 1.00 -9.86 3.70
CA ALA A 72 1.11 -8.64 4.48
C ALA A 72 2.56 -8.39 4.97
N ALA A 73 3.26 -9.43 5.41
CA ALA A 73 4.66 -9.34 5.82
C ALA A 73 5.58 -8.92 4.66
N LYS A 74 5.39 -9.52 3.48
CA LYS A 74 6.17 -9.19 2.26
C LYS A 74 5.98 -7.74 1.85
N TYR A 75 4.74 -7.28 1.75
CA TYR A 75 4.42 -5.96 1.22
C TYR A 75 4.54 -4.84 2.26
N SER A 76 4.50 -5.13 3.57
CA SER A 76 4.81 -4.14 4.61
C SER A 76 6.19 -3.50 4.40
N LYS A 77 7.18 -4.27 3.95
CA LYS A 77 8.53 -3.77 3.64
C LYS A 77 8.52 -2.80 2.45
N VAL A 78 7.68 -3.06 1.46
CA VAL A 78 7.54 -2.21 0.27
C VAL A 78 6.84 -0.90 0.63
N VAL A 79 5.73 -0.98 1.39
CA VAL A 79 5.00 0.20 1.88
C VAL A 79 5.89 1.07 2.77
N GLN A 80 6.71 0.48 3.64
CA GLN A 80 7.70 1.21 4.44
C GLN A 80 8.68 1.99 3.56
N GLN A 81 9.25 1.35 2.53
CA GLN A 81 10.17 2.01 1.60
C GLN A 81 9.51 3.16 0.83
N HIS A 82 8.27 2.97 0.38
CA HIS A 82 7.49 4.03 -0.27
C HIS A 82 7.21 5.19 0.68
N LEU A 83 6.84 4.91 1.93
CA LEU A 83 6.61 5.91 2.96
C LEU A 83 7.87 6.74 3.24
N ASP A 84 9.03 6.10 3.36
CA ASP A 84 10.28 6.80 3.63
C ASP A 84 10.67 7.75 2.49
N LEU A 85 10.50 7.30 1.24
CA LEU A 85 10.70 8.13 0.05
C LEU A 85 9.67 9.27 -0.03
N ALA A 86 8.42 9.00 0.37
CA ALA A 86 7.36 10.00 0.39
C ALA A 86 7.68 11.11 1.41
N LYS A 87 8.08 10.75 2.63
CA LYS A 87 8.52 11.71 3.66
C LYS A 87 9.74 12.52 3.21
N GLN A 88 10.71 11.88 2.56
CA GLN A 88 11.89 12.57 2.04
C GLN A 88 11.52 13.57 0.93
N THR A 89 10.55 13.23 0.08
CA THR A 89 10.11 14.14 -0.99
C THR A 89 9.28 15.27 -0.41
N GLN A 90 8.35 14.97 0.50
CA GLN A 90 7.54 15.95 1.23
C GLN A 90 8.40 17.00 1.92
N SER A 91 9.49 16.61 2.60
CA SER A 91 10.37 17.56 3.29
C SER A 91 11.15 18.51 2.35
N LYS A 92 11.23 18.17 1.06
CA LYS A 92 11.85 19.01 0.03
C LYS A 92 10.85 19.95 -0.65
N LEU A 93 9.56 19.69 -0.52
CA LEU A 93 8.48 20.55 -1.00
C LEU A 93 8.22 21.61 0.08
N LYS A 94 8.65 22.85 -0.19
CA LYS A 94 8.45 24.00 0.69
C LYS A 94 6.97 24.41 0.75
#